data_AF-A0A6L2PS52-F1
#
_entry.id   AF-A0A6L2PS52-F1
#
_cell.length_a   1.000
_cell.length_b   1.000
_cell.length_c   1.000
_cell.angle_alpha   90.00
_cell.angle_beta   90.00
_cell.angle_gamma   90.00
#
_symmetry.space_group_name_H-M   'P 1'
#
loop_
_entity.id
_entity.type
_entity.pdbx_description
1 polymer ?
#
loop_
_entity_poly.entity_id
_entity_poly.type
_entity_poly.pdbx_seq_one_letter_code
_entity_poly.pdbx_strand_id
1 'polypeptide(L)'
;MKVKQFALVLWSRDLNPDKYETLCRMLSKTYCKTGSPVSLLQLYLSVVTRGSCTTEENGTFLVRDFEARSNHNNHLPNTRVKELVRMFGLETILIYTALLLKKRIVVYHHSLEALLKWMSTFPALMWHRKAADILFPWVDLVSEEILDLKSSTSYVAGCRDSGAVQFTDLYDVLVNLPAREITVAAHAKESMTMTKTHKDIAVFMVQLAENESLSEQHVVREIADKTRELLNQLRSLATVTTPEGKHMVSIETLRERNLPQALDNFLFNLAVAENIMML
;
A
#
# COMPACT_ATOMS: atom_id res chain seq x y z
N MET A 1 -44.35 0.33 1.02
CA MET A 1 -43.19 0.66 0.16
C MET A 1 -42.24 -0.53 0.20
N LYS A 2 -41.96 -1.21 -0.93
CA LYS A 2 -41.00 -2.33 -0.94
C LYS A 2 -39.65 -1.78 -1.36
N VAL A 3 -38.65 -1.85 -0.48
CA VAL A 3 -37.27 -1.45 -0.79
C VAL A 3 -36.77 -2.35 -1.92
N LYS A 4 -36.36 -1.74 -3.05
CA LYS A 4 -35.84 -2.47 -4.21
C LYS A 4 -34.32 -2.62 -4.15
N GLN A 5 -33.64 -1.60 -3.63
CA GLN A 5 -32.19 -1.52 -3.50
C GLN A 5 -31.86 -0.67 -2.27
N PHE A 6 -30.74 -0.96 -1.62
CA PHE A 6 -30.19 -0.15 -0.54
C PHE A 6 -28.66 -0.20 -0.59
N ALA A 7 -28.02 0.79 0.01
CA ALA A 7 -26.59 0.82 0.23
C ALA A 7 -26.34 1.11 1.72
N LEU A 8 -25.37 0.41 2.31
CA LEU A 8 -24.94 0.64 3.67
C LEU A 8 -23.50 1.16 3.64
N VAL A 9 -23.31 2.34 4.21
CA VAL A 9 -22.01 3.01 4.28
C VAL A 9 -21.63 3.16 5.74
N LEU A 10 -20.50 2.58 6.13
CA LEU A 10 -19.89 2.80 7.43
C LEU A 10 -18.72 3.75 7.27
N TRP A 11 -18.77 4.86 7.99
CA TRP A 11 -17.67 5.82 8.04
C TRP A 11 -16.87 5.63 9.32
N SER A 12 -15.55 5.56 9.18
CA SER A 12 -14.61 5.52 10.31
C SER A 12 -13.35 6.32 10.01
N ARG A 13 -12.56 6.57 11.07
CA ARG A 13 -11.29 7.29 11.02
C ARG A 13 -10.07 6.38 10.83
N ASP A 14 -10.22 5.08 11.01
CA ASP A 14 -9.16 4.08 10.85
C ASP A 14 -9.33 3.27 9.56
N LEU A 15 -8.21 2.87 8.97
CA LEU A 15 -8.17 1.98 7.81
C LEU A 15 -8.19 0.51 8.28
N ASN A 16 -9.37 -0.11 8.26
CA ASN A 16 -9.53 -1.54 8.54
C ASN A 16 -10.61 -2.17 7.65
N PRO A 17 -10.32 -2.37 6.34
CA PRO A 17 -11.31 -2.83 5.37
C PRO A 17 -12.00 -4.14 5.78
N ASP A 18 -11.25 -5.11 6.30
CA ASP A 18 -11.79 -6.43 6.69
C ASP A 18 -12.79 -6.34 7.85
N LYS A 19 -12.49 -5.53 8.88
CA LYS A 19 -13.40 -5.29 10.00
C LYS A 19 -14.71 -4.70 9.49
N TYR A 20 -14.62 -3.69 8.64
CA TYR A 20 -15.79 -2.97 8.14
C TYR A 20 -16.57 -3.77 7.10
N GLU A 21 -15.91 -4.53 6.24
CA GLU A 21 -16.56 -5.43 5.29
C GLU A 21 -17.37 -6.50 6.04
N THR A 22 -16.76 -7.13 7.04
CA THR A 22 -17.41 -8.15 7.87
C THR A 22 -18.64 -7.57 8.60
N LEU A 23 -18.49 -6.40 9.21
CA LEU A 23 -19.58 -5.72 9.89
C LEU A 23 -20.69 -5.30 8.92
N CYS A 24 -20.35 -4.68 7.79
CA CYS A 24 -21.31 -4.29 6.74
C CYS A 24 -22.10 -5.49 6.23
N ARG A 25 -21.46 -6.66 6.06
CA ARG A 25 -22.11 -7.90 5.63
C ARG A 25 -23.14 -8.38 6.65
N MET A 26 -22.82 -8.34 7.94
CA MET A 26 -23.75 -8.71 9.02
C MET A 26 -24.93 -7.74 9.12
N LEU A 27 -24.66 -6.44 9.06
CA LEU A 27 -25.69 -5.41 9.04
C LEU A 27 -26.61 -5.58 7.83
N SER A 28 -26.06 -5.71 6.62
CA SER A 28 -26.82 -5.87 5.38
C SER A 28 -27.73 -7.10 5.42
N LYS A 29 -27.22 -8.26 5.87
CA LYS A 29 -28.04 -9.48 6.03
C LYS A 29 -29.19 -9.27 7.01
N THR A 30 -28.92 -8.61 8.14
CA THR A 30 -29.96 -8.29 9.12
C THR A 30 -31.04 -7.42 8.51
N TYR A 31 -30.67 -6.38 7.76
CA TYR A 31 -31.63 -5.51 7.09
C TYR A 31 -32.43 -6.24 6.01
N CYS A 32 -31.80 -7.11 5.22
CA CYS A 32 -32.51 -7.96 4.25
C CYS A 32 -33.56 -8.86 4.92
N LYS A 33 -33.27 -9.37 6.12
CA LYS A 33 -34.17 -10.25 6.88
C LYS A 33 -35.31 -9.49 7.55
N THR A 34 -35.02 -8.36 8.19
CA THR A 34 -36.00 -7.65 9.03
C THR A 34 -36.69 -6.48 8.34
N GLY A 35 -36.08 -5.91 7.30
CA GLY A 35 -36.49 -4.65 6.70
C GLY A 35 -36.44 -3.44 7.65
N SER A 36 -35.83 -3.58 8.83
CA SER A 36 -35.93 -2.63 9.93
C SER A 36 -34.62 -1.87 10.15
N PRO A 37 -34.59 -0.53 9.96
CA PRO A 37 -33.45 0.30 10.33
C PRO A 37 -33.14 0.27 11.83
N VAL A 38 -34.14 -0.01 12.68
CA VAL A 38 -33.95 -0.11 14.13
C VAL A 38 -33.06 -1.30 14.48
N SER A 39 -33.27 -2.45 13.83
CA SER A 39 -32.44 -3.64 14.03
C SER A 39 -30.99 -3.41 13.60
N LEU A 40 -30.78 -2.66 12.51
CA LEU A 40 -29.45 -2.22 12.08
C LEU A 40 -28.76 -1.38 13.15
N LEU A 41 -29.45 -0.35 13.65
CA LEU A 41 -28.91 0.56 14.64
C LEU A 41 -28.58 -0.18 15.94
N GLN A 42 -29.41 -1.12 16.38
CA GLN A 42 -29.15 -1.93 17.58
C GLN A 42 -27.86 -2.75 17.45
N LEU A 43 -27.65 -3.42 16.30
CA LEU A 43 -26.42 -4.16 16.06
C LEU A 43 -25.20 -3.25 16.01
N TYR A 44 -25.29 -2.12 15.31
CA TYR A 44 -24.21 -1.14 15.23
C TYR A 44 -23.86 -0.61 16.63
N LEU A 45 -24.86 -0.20 17.42
CA LEU A 45 -24.65 0.26 18.80
C LEU A 45 -24.06 -0.83 19.69
N SER A 46 -24.45 -2.09 19.51
CA SER A 46 -23.82 -3.21 20.23
C SER A 46 -22.31 -3.28 19.94
N VAL A 47 -21.91 -3.13 18.67
CA VAL A 47 -20.49 -3.10 18.30
C VAL A 47 -19.78 -1.90 18.90
N VAL A 48 -20.37 -0.69 18.80
CA VAL A 48 -19.75 0.54 19.31
C VAL A 48 -19.61 0.54 20.83
N THR A 49 -20.60 0.02 21.55
CA THR A 49 -20.63 0.07 23.02
C THR A 49 -20.01 -1.15 23.70
N ARG A 50 -20.06 -2.32 23.07
CA ARG A 50 -19.62 -3.60 23.66
C ARG A 50 -18.48 -4.25 22.89
N GLY A 51 -18.07 -3.69 21.75
CA GLY A 51 -17.05 -4.28 20.88
C GLY A 51 -17.50 -5.59 20.20
N SER A 52 -18.80 -5.90 20.19
CA SER A 52 -19.30 -7.15 19.62
C SER A 52 -20.78 -7.10 19.22
N CYS A 53 -21.16 -7.95 18.27
CA CYS A 53 -22.56 -8.24 17.98
C CYS A 53 -22.71 -9.68 17.51
N THR A 54 -23.88 -10.27 17.74
CA THR A 54 -24.18 -11.65 17.35
C THR A 54 -25.43 -11.67 16.49
N THR A 55 -25.38 -12.46 15.42
CA THR A 55 -26.55 -12.76 14.58
C THR A 55 -26.65 -14.26 14.41
N GLU A 56 -27.87 -14.79 14.30
CA GLU A 56 -28.13 -16.23 14.14
C GLU A 56 -27.37 -16.83 12.94
N GLU A 57 -27.20 -16.06 11.86
CA GLU A 57 -26.67 -16.54 10.57
C GLU A 57 -25.16 -16.31 10.37
N ASN A 58 -24.55 -15.33 11.05
CA ASN A 58 -23.13 -14.99 10.85
C ASN A 58 -22.28 -15.22 12.10
N GLY A 59 -22.84 -15.80 13.15
CA GLY A 59 -22.16 -15.97 14.43
C GLY A 59 -21.90 -14.63 15.12
N THR A 60 -20.80 -14.59 15.88
CA THR A 60 -20.40 -13.43 16.70
C THR A 60 -19.27 -12.67 16.04
N PHE A 61 -19.49 -11.38 15.82
CA PHE A 61 -18.46 -10.42 15.47
C PHE A 61 -17.81 -9.87 16.74
N LEU A 62 -16.49 -9.81 16.76
CA LEU A 62 -15.70 -9.28 17.85
C LEU A 62 -14.67 -8.28 17.29
N VAL A 63 -14.71 -7.03 17.77
CA VAL A 63 -13.76 -5.99 17.32
C VAL A 63 -12.32 -6.40 17.61
N ARG A 64 -12.06 -7.03 18.77
CA ARG A 64 -10.73 -7.47 19.21
C ARG A 64 -10.04 -8.44 18.23
N ASP A 65 -10.81 -9.21 17.46
CA ASP A 65 -10.26 -10.15 16.46
C ASP A 65 -9.54 -9.41 15.33
N PHE A 66 -9.89 -8.14 15.13
CA PHE A 66 -9.29 -7.21 14.19
C PHE A 66 -8.27 -6.26 14.86
N GLU A 67 -8.25 -6.16 16.19
CA GLU A 67 -7.31 -5.31 16.95
C GLU A 67 -5.99 -6.00 17.28
N ALA A 68 -5.98 -7.33 17.52
CA ALA A 68 -4.75 -8.10 17.78
C ALA A 68 -3.73 -8.04 16.62
N ARG A 69 -4.15 -7.50 15.48
CA ARG A 69 -3.39 -7.22 14.28
C ARG A 69 -2.98 -5.74 14.18
N SER A 70 -2.90 -5.02 15.30
CA SER A 70 -2.57 -3.61 15.32
C SER A 70 -1.13 -3.37 15.75
N ASN A 71 -0.19 -3.46 14.81
CA ASN A 71 1.01 -2.62 14.84
C ASN A 71 1.59 -2.46 13.42
N HIS A 72 1.62 -1.20 12.97
CA HIS A 72 2.24 -0.66 11.75
C HIS A 72 1.67 -1.07 10.37
N ASN A 73 1.43 -2.35 10.09
CA ASN A 73 0.79 -2.81 8.83
C ASN A 73 0.02 -4.14 8.94
N ASN A 74 -0.08 -4.73 10.14
CA ASN A 74 -0.84 -5.97 10.37
C ASN A 74 -2.36 -5.82 10.07
N HIS A 75 -2.88 -4.60 9.87
CA HIS A 75 -4.29 -4.31 9.52
C HIS A 75 -4.67 -4.52 8.06
N LEU A 76 -3.73 -4.94 7.20
CA LEU A 76 -4.05 -5.42 5.86
C LEU A 76 -3.94 -6.96 5.83
N PRO A 77 -4.87 -7.72 6.44
CA PRO A 77 -4.97 -9.13 6.09
C PRO A 77 -5.31 -9.26 4.60
N ASN A 78 -4.95 -10.40 4.01
CA ASN A 78 -5.23 -10.72 2.60
C ASN A 78 -4.42 -9.89 1.58
N THR A 79 -3.17 -9.58 1.88
CA THR A 79 -2.21 -9.16 0.85
C THR A 79 -2.02 -10.26 -0.18
N ARG A 80 -1.58 -9.87 -1.38
CA ARG A 80 -1.32 -10.78 -2.50
C ARG A 80 0.08 -10.57 -3.04
N VAL A 81 1.06 -10.36 -2.17
CA VAL A 81 2.45 -10.08 -2.53
C VAL A 81 3.03 -11.24 -3.32
N LYS A 82 2.76 -12.50 -2.93
CA LYS A 82 3.19 -13.66 -3.74
C LYS A 82 2.62 -13.61 -5.15
N GLU A 83 1.33 -13.34 -5.30
CA GLU A 83 0.66 -13.26 -6.61
C GLU A 83 1.17 -12.06 -7.42
N LEU A 84 1.41 -10.90 -6.80
CA LEU A 84 1.97 -9.72 -7.44
C LEU A 84 3.36 -10.03 -8.01
N VAL A 85 4.22 -10.65 -7.19
CA VAL A 85 5.57 -11.01 -7.62
C VAL A 85 5.54 -12.05 -8.74
N ARG A 86 4.66 -13.04 -8.67
CA ARG A 86 4.49 -14.03 -9.76
C ARG A 86 3.94 -13.40 -11.04
N MET A 87 3.11 -12.36 -10.91
CA MET A 87 2.51 -11.66 -12.06
C MET A 87 3.55 -10.87 -12.85
N PHE A 88 4.45 -10.16 -12.17
CA PHE A 88 5.41 -9.25 -12.80
C PHE A 88 6.86 -9.79 -12.80
N GLY A 89 7.13 -10.89 -12.11
CA GLY A 89 8.47 -11.46 -11.97
C GLY A 89 9.47 -10.42 -11.46
N LEU A 90 10.59 -10.27 -12.17
CA LEU A 90 11.62 -9.29 -11.84
C LEU A 90 11.13 -7.84 -11.95
N GLU A 91 10.14 -7.54 -12.79
CA GLU A 91 9.62 -6.17 -12.95
C GLU A 91 8.88 -5.66 -11.71
N THR A 92 8.52 -6.54 -10.76
CA THR A 92 8.00 -6.15 -9.45
C THR A 92 8.92 -5.17 -8.72
N ILE A 93 10.22 -5.18 -9.04
CA ILE A 93 11.18 -4.22 -8.51
C ILE A 93 10.82 -2.77 -8.85
N LEU A 94 10.16 -2.50 -9.97
CA LEU A 94 9.71 -1.17 -10.33
C LEU A 94 8.64 -0.67 -9.35
N ILE A 95 7.71 -1.55 -8.96
CA ILE A 95 6.70 -1.25 -7.94
C ILE A 95 7.37 -1.04 -6.58
N TYR A 96 8.26 -1.96 -6.20
CA TYR A 96 9.00 -1.89 -4.94
C TYR A 96 9.82 -0.59 -4.82
N THR A 97 10.60 -0.25 -5.84
CA THR A 97 11.43 0.96 -5.87
C THR A 97 10.57 2.21 -5.88
N ALA A 98 9.47 2.25 -6.64
CA ALA A 98 8.56 3.39 -6.64
C ALA A 98 7.97 3.64 -5.24
N LEU A 99 7.52 2.57 -4.57
CA LEU A 99 7.04 2.66 -3.19
C LEU A 99 8.15 3.13 -2.25
N LEU A 100 9.33 2.52 -2.33
CA LEU A 100 10.47 2.85 -1.47
C LEU A 100 10.91 4.31 -1.64
N LEU A 101 10.92 4.84 -2.86
CA LEU A 101 11.28 6.22 -3.16
C LEU A 101 10.12 7.21 -3.02
N LYS A 102 8.98 6.81 -2.43
CA LYS A 102 7.77 7.65 -2.26
C LYS A 102 7.31 8.28 -3.58
N LYS A 103 7.26 7.48 -4.63
CA LYS A 103 6.72 7.88 -5.94
C LYS A 103 5.19 7.79 -5.96
N ARG A 104 4.59 8.46 -6.94
CA ARG A 104 3.15 8.45 -7.22
C ARG A 104 2.83 7.24 -8.09
N ILE A 105 2.02 6.33 -7.56
CA ILE A 105 1.64 5.10 -8.23
C ILE A 105 0.14 5.14 -8.53
N VAL A 106 -0.22 4.91 -9.79
CA VAL A 106 -1.61 4.65 -10.17
C VAL A 106 -1.74 3.16 -10.51
N VAL A 107 -2.79 2.53 -9.99
CA VAL A 107 -3.09 1.11 -10.19
C VAL A 107 -4.41 1.01 -10.93
N TYR A 108 -4.40 0.40 -12.11
CA TYR A 108 -5.58 0.25 -12.94
C TYR A 108 -6.12 -1.18 -12.88
N HIS A 109 -7.44 -1.30 -12.72
CA HIS A 109 -8.18 -2.53 -12.96
C HIS A 109 -9.65 -2.23 -13.31
N HIS A 110 -10.20 -2.85 -14.35
CA HIS A 110 -11.58 -2.58 -14.81
C HIS A 110 -12.68 -2.96 -13.78
N SER A 111 -12.45 -4.00 -12.97
CA SER A 111 -13.35 -4.40 -11.87
C SER A 111 -12.94 -3.73 -10.56
N LEU A 112 -13.89 -3.00 -9.95
CA LEU A 112 -13.71 -2.36 -8.62
C LEU A 112 -13.39 -3.39 -7.54
N GLU A 113 -14.10 -4.51 -7.53
CA GLU A 113 -13.92 -5.55 -6.51
C GLU A 113 -12.50 -6.13 -6.56
N ALA A 114 -12.01 -6.42 -7.78
CA ALA A 114 -10.65 -6.90 -7.95
C ALA A 114 -9.63 -5.81 -7.62
N LEU A 115 -9.86 -4.56 -8.03
CA LEU A 115 -9.00 -3.42 -7.69
C LEU A 115 -8.81 -3.33 -6.17
N LEU A 116 -9.90 -3.23 -5.41
CA LEU A 116 -9.87 -3.07 -3.96
C LEU A 116 -9.13 -4.23 -3.26
N LYS A 117 -9.26 -5.46 -3.78
CA LYS A 117 -8.51 -6.64 -3.30
C LYS A 117 -7.01 -6.53 -3.52
N TRP A 118 -6.56 -5.83 -4.56
CA TRP A 118 -5.14 -5.63 -4.87
C TRP A 118 -4.53 -4.46 -4.09
N MET A 119 -5.30 -3.43 -3.78
CA MET A 119 -4.78 -2.18 -3.19
C MET A 119 -4.01 -2.38 -1.87
N SER A 120 -4.42 -3.35 -1.05
CA SER A 120 -3.70 -3.71 0.18
C SER A 120 -2.30 -4.29 -0.08
N THR A 121 -2.05 -4.82 -1.26
CA THR A 121 -0.79 -5.49 -1.58
C THR A 121 0.38 -4.51 -1.70
N PHE A 122 0.13 -3.28 -2.16
CA PHE A 122 1.18 -2.30 -2.40
C PHE A 122 1.81 -1.79 -1.09
N PRO A 123 1.05 -1.28 -0.09
CA PRO A 123 1.64 -0.86 1.18
C PRO A 123 2.33 -2.00 1.93
N ALA A 124 1.91 -3.25 1.73
CA ALA A 124 2.52 -4.41 2.37
C ALA A 124 4.00 -4.61 2.01
N LEU A 125 4.44 -4.15 0.83
CA LEU A 125 5.86 -4.14 0.46
C LEU A 125 6.68 -3.16 1.30
N MET A 126 6.06 -2.13 1.89
CA MET A 126 6.69 -1.10 2.71
C MET A 126 6.24 -1.22 4.18
N TRP A 127 6.52 -2.36 4.81
CA TRP A 127 6.04 -2.70 6.15
C TRP A 127 6.34 -1.64 7.24
N HIS A 128 7.39 -0.85 7.06
CA HIS A 128 7.81 0.19 8.00
C HIS A 128 7.00 1.50 7.90
N ARG A 129 6.12 1.65 6.89
CA ARG A 129 5.30 2.86 6.66
C ARG A 129 3.82 2.55 6.85
N LYS A 130 3.02 3.51 7.31
CA LYS A 130 1.58 3.28 7.50
C LYS A 130 0.88 3.31 6.13
N ALA A 131 0.10 2.27 5.83
CA ALA A 131 -0.70 2.23 4.60
C ALA A 131 -1.64 3.44 4.44
N ALA A 132 -2.25 3.89 5.54
CA ALA A 132 -3.19 5.01 5.54
C ALA A 132 -2.58 6.35 5.09
N ASP A 133 -1.24 6.48 5.10
CA ASP A 133 -0.57 7.73 4.71
C ASP A 133 -0.50 7.89 3.18
N ILE A 134 -0.61 6.81 2.41
CA ILE A 134 -0.39 6.83 0.95
C ILE A 134 -1.52 6.20 0.14
N LEU A 135 -2.43 5.45 0.77
CA LEU A 135 -3.36 4.60 0.05
C LEU A 135 -4.66 5.34 -0.29
N PHE A 136 -4.99 5.40 -1.58
CA PHE A 136 -6.28 5.81 -2.12
C PHE A 136 -6.90 4.58 -2.81
N PRO A 137 -7.70 3.76 -2.09
CA PRO A 137 -8.13 2.46 -2.60
C PRO A 137 -8.87 2.52 -3.94
N TRP A 138 -9.59 3.60 -4.18
CA TRP A 138 -10.26 3.85 -5.45
C TRP A 138 -10.53 5.35 -5.60
N VAL A 139 -10.30 5.86 -6.80
CA VAL A 139 -10.67 7.18 -7.30
C VAL A 139 -11.37 7.05 -8.65
N ASP A 140 -12.27 7.98 -8.95
CA ASP A 140 -12.95 8.09 -10.25
C ASP A 140 -12.24 9.07 -11.21
N LEU A 141 -11.15 9.70 -10.78
CA LEU A 141 -10.36 10.67 -11.55
C LEU A 141 -11.17 11.91 -11.96
N VAL A 142 -12.09 12.34 -11.09
CA VAL A 142 -12.74 13.65 -11.25
C VAL A 142 -11.78 14.77 -10.86
N SER A 143 -12.07 16.00 -11.29
CA SER A 143 -11.14 17.13 -11.14
C SER A 143 -10.71 17.40 -9.70
N GLU A 144 -11.62 17.24 -8.73
CA GLU A 144 -11.34 17.41 -7.30
C GLU A 144 -10.36 16.34 -6.79
N GLU A 145 -10.61 15.06 -7.10
CA GLU A 145 -9.72 13.96 -6.73
C GLU A 145 -8.34 14.08 -7.38
N ILE A 146 -8.28 14.52 -8.64
CA ILE A 146 -7.01 14.78 -9.34
C ILE A 146 -6.24 15.88 -8.62
N LEU A 147 -6.91 16.93 -8.17
CA LEU A 147 -6.28 18.03 -7.43
C LEU A 147 -5.73 17.54 -6.09
N ASP A 148 -6.48 16.72 -5.36
CA ASP A 148 -6.04 16.11 -4.12
C ASP A 148 -4.82 15.20 -4.32
N LEU A 149 -4.85 14.34 -5.34
CA LEU A 149 -3.70 13.49 -5.70
C LEU A 149 -2.48 14.32 -6.08
N LYS A 150 -2.65 15.40 -6.85
CA LYS A 150 -1.55 16.31 -7.23
C LYS A 150 -0.99 17.11 -6.05
N SER A 151 -1.79 17.36 -5.02
CA SER A 151 -1.33 18.00 -3.78
C SER A 151 -0.47 17.06 -2.91
N SER A 152 -0.60 15.75 -3.14
CA SER A 152 0.14 14.71 -2.42
C SER A 152 1.51 14.48 -3.05
N THR A 153 2.56 14.43 -2.22
CA THR A 153 3.93 14.17 -2.71
C THR A 153 4.13 12.72 -3.14
N SER A 154 3.38 11.78 -2.57
CA SER A 154 3.43 10.35 -2.86
C SER A 154 2.11 9.69 -2.55
N TYR A 155 1.71 8.70 -3.35
CA TYR A 155 0.47 7.95 -3.13
C TYR A 155 0.44 6.64 -3.93
N VAL A 156 -0.51 5.78 -3.58
CA VAL A 156 -0.94 4.62 -4.36
C VAL A 156 -2.44 4.75 -4.59
N ALA A 157 -2.85 5.09 -5.80
CA ALA A 157 -4.24 5.35 -6.16
C ALA A 157 -4.79 4.28 -7.10
N GLY A 158 -5.88 3.64 -6.70
CA GLY A 158 -6.60 2.70 -7.54
C GLY A 158 -7.58 3.43 -8.48
N CYS A 159 -7.65 3.05 -9.74
CA CYS A 159 -8.63 3.60 -10.68
C CYS A 159 -9.20 2.51 -11.60
N ARG A 160 -10.40 2.76 -12.13
CA ARG A 160 -11.08 1.86 -13.08
C ARG A 160 -11.10 2.41 -14.50
N ASP A 161 -10.63 3.63 -14.69
CA ASP A 161 -10.58 4.26 -16.00
C ASP A 161 -9.30 3.84 -16.73
N SER A 162 -9.45 3.16 -17.86
CA SER A 162 -8.32 2.80 -18.72
C SER A 162 -7.60 4.01 -19.31
N GLY A 163 -8.27 5.17 -19.35
CA GLY A 163 -7.69 6.46 -19.73
C GLY A 163 -6.61 6.96 -18.77
N ALA A 164 -6.49 6.35 -17.58
CA ALA A 164 -5.45 6.67 -16.59
C ALA A 164 -4.03 6.74 -17.20
N VAL A 165 -3.74 5.91 -18.21
CA VAL A 165 -2.46 5.87 -18.94
C VAL A 165 -2.08 7.24 -19.50
N GLN A 166 -3.05 8.03 -19.94
CA GLN A 166 -2.81 9.31 -20.62
C GLN A 166 -2.42 10.44 -19.67
N PHE A 167 -2.72 10.32 -18.37
CA PHE A 167 -2.38 11.31 -17.35
C PHE A 167 -0.96 11.12 -16.83
N THR A 168 0.04 11.22 -17.70
CA THR A 168 1.46 11.00 -17.37
C THR A 168 2.03 12.00 -16.37
N ASP A 169 1.31 13.08 -16.08
CA ASP A 169 1.63 14.06 -15.05
C ASP A 169 1.09 13.66 -13.66
N LEU A 170 0.13 12.74 -13.61
CA LEU A 170 -0.48 12.25 -12.39
C LEU A 170 0.43 11.23 -11.69
N TYR A 171 1.02 10.30 -12.44
CA TYR A 171 1.81 9.20 -11.89
C TYR A 171 3.29 9.24 -12.31
N ASP A 172 4.15 8.66 -11.48
CA ASP A 172 5.51 8.29 -11.83
C ASP A 172 5.55 6.85 -12.38
N VAL A 173 4.71 5.97 -11.80
CA VAL A 173 4.53 4.58 -12.22
C VAL A 173 3.04 4.24 -12.33
N LEU A 174 2.65 3.61 -13.43
CA LEU A 174 1.32 3.05 -13.64
C LEU A 174 1.41 1.52 -13.65
N VAL A 175 0.56 0.87 -12.88
CA VAL A 175 0.45 -0.60 -12.83
C VAL A 175 -0.88 -1.02 -13.42
N ASN A 176 -0.84 -1.61 -14.62
CA ASN A 176 -2.02 -2.16 -15.28
C ASN A 176 -2.15 -3.63 -14.94
N LEU A 177 -2.98 -3.94 -13.93
CA LEU A 177 -3.13 -5.30 -13.41
C LEU A 177 -3.72 -6.28 -14.46
N PRO A 178 -4.77 -5.94 -15.22
CA PRO A 178 -5.29 -6.83 -16.27
C PRO A 178 -4.28 -7.12 -17.38
N ALA A 179 -3.51 -6.11 -17.81
CA ALA A 179 -2.52 -6.26 -18.89
C ALA A 179 -1.19 -6.85 -18.39
N ARG A 180 -0.98 -6.93 -17.06
CA ARG A 180 0.30 -7.30 -16.43
C ARG A 180 1.45 -6.43 -16.92
N GLU A 181 1.20 -5.13 -17.03
CA GLU A 181 2.15 -4.15 -17.52
C GLU A 181 2.45 -3.09 -16.46
N ILE A 182 3.73 -2.71 -16.36
CA ILE A 182 4.18 -1.58 -15.54
C ILE A 182 4.74 -0.51 -16.47
N THR A 183 4.15 0.68 -16.44
CA THR A 183 4.62 1.82 -17.24
C THR A 183 5.30 2.84 -16.32
N VAL A 184 6.52 3.24 -16.67
CA VAL A 184 7.25 4.32 -15.97
C VAL A 184 7.17 5.60 -16.80
N ALA A 185 6.64 6.67 -16.21
CA ALA A 185 6.51 7.96 -16.87
C ALA A 185 7.89 8.52 -17.24
N ALA A 186 7.97 9.27 -18.35
CA ALA A 186 9.24 9.76 -18.89
C ALA A 186 10.07 10.56 -17.87
N HIS A 187 9.40 11.41 -17.08
CA HIS A 187 10.03 12.24 -16.05
C HIS A 187 10.56 11.44 -14.84
N ALA A 188 10.05 10.21 -14.62
CA ALA A 188 10.45 9.37 -13.50
C ALA A 188 11.60 8.41 -13.84
N LYS A 189 11.88 8.17 -15.13
CA LYS A 189 12.84 7.16 -15.62
C LYS A 189 14.22 7.26 -14.97
N GLU A 190 14.76 8.47 -14.83
CA GLU A 190 16.09 8.68 -14.24
C GLU A 190 16.15 8.16 -12.80
N SER A 191 15.19 8.56 -11.95
CA SER A 191 15.12 8.11 -10.56
C SER A 191 14.75 6.63 -10.40
N MET A 192 14.25 6.00 -11.47
CA MET A 192 13.87 4.58 -11.55
C MET A 192 14.93 3.74 -12.26
N THR A 193 16.15 4.25 -12.43
CA THR A 193 17.25 3.50 -13.08
C THR A 193 17.65 2.30 -12.23
N MET A 194 17.58 1.10 -12.81
CA MET A 194 17.91 -0.15 -12.12
C MET A 194 19.41 -0.28 -11.89
N THR A 195 19.76 -0.84 -10.73
CA THR A 195 21.14 -1.10 -10.31
C THR A 195 21.30 -2.58 -9.94
N LYS A 196 22.52 -3.02 -9.64
CA LYS A 196 22.77 -4.38 -9.14
C LYS A 196 21.93 -4.67 -7.88
N THR A 197 21.87 -3.72 -6.94
CA THR A 197 21.07 -3.84 -5.71
C THR A 197 19.61 -4.12 -6.01
N HIS A 198 19.03 -3.43 -6.99
CA HIS A 198 17.65 -3.66 -7.42
C HIS A 198 17.44 -5.08 -7.97
N LYS A 199 18.35 -5.54 -8.83
CA LYS A 199 18.30 -6.89 -9.39
C LYS A 199 18.38 -7.96 -8.29
N ASP A 200 19.26 -7.78 -7.31
CA ASP A 200 19.43 -8.72 -6.20
C ASP A 200 18.16 -8.79 -5.33
N ILE A 201 17.52 -7.65 -5.05
CA ILE A 201 16.22 -7.60 -4.34
C ILE A 201 15.12 -8.26 -5.17
N ALA A 202 15.06 -8.02 -6.47
CA ALA A 202 14.06 -8.60 -7.37
C ALA A 202 14.15 -10.13 -7.38
N VAL A 203 15.36 -10.67 -7.52
CA VAL A 203 15.62 -12.12 -7.48
C VAL A 203 15.20 -12.70 -6.13
N PHE A 204 15.55 -12.03 -5.03
CA PHE A 204 15.12 -12.43 -3.68
C PHE A 204 13.58 -12.49 -3.56
N MET A 205 12.87 -11.47 -4.03
CA MET A 205 11.40 -11.45 -4.01
C MET A 205 10.80 -12.61 -4.81
N VAL A 206 11.33 -12.88 -6.02
CA VAL A 206 10.87 -13.98 -6.88
C VAL A 206 11.08 -15.33 -6.17
N GLN A 207 12.25 -15.57 -5.60
CA GLN A 207 12.55 -16.80 -4.86
C GLN A 207 11.60 -17.02 -3.67
N LEU A 208 11.29 -15.96 -2.91
CA LEU A 208 10.31 -16.03 -1.83
C LEU A 208 8.91 -16.36 -2.35
N ALA A 209 8.49 -15.74 -3.46
CA ALA A 209 7.17 -15.94 -4.03
C ALA A 209 6.98 -17.31 -4.66
N GLU A 210 8.03 -17.91 -5.24
CA GLU A 210 8.01 -19.27 -5.80
C GLU A 210 8.01 -20.36 -4.72
N ASN A 211 8.44 -20.04 -3.51
CA ASN A 211 8.45 -21.00 -2.41
C ASN A 211 7.02 -21.23 -1.86
N GLU A 212 6.43 -22.37 -2.23
CA GLU A 212 5.08 -22.75 -1.78
C GLU A 212 5.01 -23.11 -0.29
N SER A 213 6.13 -23.42 0.35
CA SER A 213 6.15 -23.69 1.80
C SER A 213 6.00 -22.42 2.64
N LEU A 214 6.28 -21.24 2.08
CA LEU A 214 6.16 -19.97 2.79
C LEU A 214 4.74 -19.41 2.71
N SER A 215 4.19 -19.06 3.87
CA SER A 215 2.94 -18.31 3.92
C SER A 215 3.12 -16.87 3.46
N GLU A 216 2.03 -16.24 3.02
CA GLU A 216 2.00 -14.83 2.60
C GLU A 216 2.64 -13.90 3.65
N GLN A 217 2.33 -14.10 4.93
CA GLN A 217 2.89 -13.29 6.02
C GLN A 217 4.40 -13.48 6.19
N HIS A 218 4.93 -14.69 5.97
CA HIS A 218 6.37 -14.91 6.02
C HIS A 218 7.07 -14.18 4.86
N VAL A 219 6.53 -14.27 3.64
CA VAL A 219 7.08 -13.55 2.48
C VAL A 219 7.12 -12.04 2.72
N VAL A 220 6.04 -11.46 3.24
CA VAL A 220 5.99 -10.03 3.58
C VAL A 220 7.04 -9.64 4.64
N ARG A 221 7.25 -10.48 5.67
CA ARG A 221 8.26 -10.23 6.70
C ARG A 221 9.69 -10.29 6.14
N GLU A 222 10.00 -11.28 5.31
CA GLU A 222 11.32 -11.40 4.69
C GLU A 222 11.64 -10.20 3.79
N ILE A 223 10.66 -9.71 3.02
CA ILE A 223 10.81 -8.47 2.23
C ILE A 223 10.99 -7.25 3.14
N ALA A 224 10.26 -7.18 4.26
CA ALA A 224 10.39 -6.11 5.23
C ALA A 224 11.78 -6.09 5.88
N ASP A 225 12.32 -7.27 6.21
CA ASP A 225 13.66 -7.43 6.79
C ASP A 225 14.72 -7.04 5.76
N LYS A 226 14.56 -7.45 4.49
CA LYS A 226 15.44 -7.02 3.40
C LYS A 226 15.44 -5.51 3.19
N THR A 227 14.27 -4.90 3.30
CA THR A 227 14.13 -3.43 3.23
C THR A 227 14.83 -2.77 4.42
N ARG A 228 14.70 -3.34 5.63
CA ARG A 228 15.37 -2.82 6.83
C ARG A 228 16.88 -2.92 6.72
N GLU A 229 17.42 -4.00 6.15
CA GLU A 229 18.85 -4.13 5.86
C GLU A 229 19.34 -2.98 4.97
N LEU A 230 18.64 -2.71 3.86
CA LEU A 230 18.97 -1.63 2.94
C LEU A 230 18.93 -0.25 3.62
N LEU A 231 17.90 0.00 4.43
CA LEU A 231 17.76 1.26 5.17
C LEU A 231 18.87 1.41 6.23
N ASN A 232 19.25 0.32 6.91
CA ASN A 232 20.34 0.34 7.87
C ASN A 232 21.70 0.55 7.19
N GLN A 233 21.90 -0.01 6.00
CA GLN A 233 23.08 0.29 5.18
C GLN A 233 23.13 1.77 4.81
N LEU A 234 22.02 2.37 4.37
CA LEU A 234 21.99 3.80 4.09
C LEU A 234 22.27 4.65 5.34
N ARG A 235 21.70 4.28 6.50
CA ARG A 235 21.96 4.97 7.78
C ARG A 235 23.40 4.84 8.25
N SER A 236 24.09 3.75 7.97
CA SER A 236 25.51 3.64 8.31
C SER A 236 26.40 4.55 7.44
N LEU A 237 25.87 5.07 6.32
CA LEU A 237 26.51 6.12 5.52
C LEU A 237 26.26 7.53 6.07
N ALA A 238 25.32 7.69 7.03
CA ALA A 238 24.96 8.98 7.62
C ALA A 238 25.97 9.39 8.70
N THR A 239 27.00 10.13 8.28
CA THR A 239 28.12 10.56 9.15
C THR A 239 27.88 11.88 9.87
N VAL A 240 26.86 12.65 9.49
CA VAL A 240 26.62 14.00 10.04
C VAL A 240 25.54 13.94 11.11
N THR A 241 25.86 14.37 12.33
CA THR A 241 24.88 14.45 13.43
C THR A 241 24.35 15.87 13.55
N THR A 242 23.03 16.04 13.45
CA THR A 242 22.36 17.33 13.69
C THR A 242 22.46 17.76 15.16
N PRO A 243 22.22 19.05 15.48
CA PRO A 243 22.11 19.51 16.86
C PRO A 243 21.06 18.75 17.69
N GLU A 244 20.06 18.14 17.03
CA GLU A 244 19.01 17.31 17.62
C GLU A 244 19.40 15.83 17.81
N GLY A 245 20.64 15.44 17.48
CA GLY A 245 21.12 14.07 17.59
C GLY A 245 20.70 13.12 16.46
N LYS A 246 20.08 13.62 15.38
CA LYS A 246 19.75 12.78 14.21
C LYS A 246 20.95 12.63 13.29
N HIS A 247 21.25 11.39 12.89
CA HIS A 247 22.25 11.08 11.87
C HIS A 247 21.69 11.31 10.48
N MET A 248 22.39 12.09 9.67
CA MET A 248 22.01 12.50 8.33
C MET A 248 23.15 12.28 7.34
N VAL A 249 22.78 12.05 6.08
CA VAL A 249 23.70 11.88 4.96
C VAL A 249 23.89 13.24 4.29
N SER A 250 25.14 13.70 4.12
CA SER A 250 25.44 14.87 3.27
C SER A 250 25.67 14.46 1.82
N ILE A 251 25.34 15.36 0.90
CA ILE A 251 25.55 15.17 -0.54
C ILE A 251 27.03 14.94 -0.86
N GLU A 252 27.94 15.61 -0.15
CA GLU A 252 29.38 15.44 -0.35
C GLU A 252 29.85 14.04 0.07
N THR A 253 29.33 13.49 1.18
CA THR A 253 29.74 12.18 1.68
C THR A 253 29.34 11.03 0.74
N LEU A 254 28.23 11.17 0.02
CA LEU A 254 27.83 10.19 -1.01
C LEU A 254 28.70 10.31 -2.27
N ARG A 255 28.96 11.54 -2.72
CA ARG A 255 29.78 11.82 -3.92
C ARG A 255 31.25 11.42 -3.76
N GLU A 256 31.83 11.59 -2.57
CA GLU A 256 33.23 11.23 -2.28
C GLU A 256 33.52 9.73 -2.41
N ARG A 257 32.48 8.87 -2.36
CA ARG A 257 32.64 7.40 -2.39
C ARG A 257 32.81 6.82 -3.80
N ASN A 258 32.82 7.64 -4.86
CA ASN A 258 32.98 7.20 -6.25
C ASN A 258 32.06 6.03 -6.63
N LEU A 259 30.81 6.05 -6.13
CA LEU A 259 29.81 5.04 -6.49
C LEU A 259 29.38 5.21 -7.96
N PRO A 260 28.93 4.14 -8.64
CA PRO A 260 28.30 4.29 -9.95
C PRO A 260 27.14 5.29 -9.89
N GLN A 261 27.05 6.20 -10.85
CA GLN A 261 26.10 7.33 -10.85
C GLN A 261 24.65 6.90 -10.57
N ALA A 262 24.19 5.79 -11.15
CA ALA A 262 22.84 5.27 -10.92
C ALA A 262 22.61 4.81 -9.47
N LEU A 263 23.63 4.25 -8.81
CA LEU A 263 23.56 3.86 -7.41
C LEU A 263 23.59 5.08 -6.49
N ASP A 264 24.41 6.08 -6.82
CA ASP A 264 24.47 7.35 -6.09
C ASP A 264 23.12 8.07 -6.12
N ASN A 265 22.55 8.25 -7.32
CA ASN A 265 21.22 8.83 -7.51
C ASN A 265 20.13 8.05 -6.75
N PHE A 266 20.21 6.72 -6.72
CA PHE A 266 19.27 5.90 -5.95
C PHE A 266 19.38 6.15 -4.44
N LEU A 267 20.58 6.10 -3.88
CA LEU A 267 20.80 6.31 -2.44
C LEU A 267 20.43 7.75 -2.02
N PHE A 268 20.69 8.73 -2.88
CA PHE A 268 20.25 10.10 -2.70
C PHE A 268 18.72 10.17 -2.59
N ASN A 269 17.98 9.66 -3.59
CA ASN A 269 16.52 9.68 -3.57
C ASN A 269 15.94 8.89 -2.38
N LEU A 270 16.59 7.79 -2.00
CA LEU A 270 16.20 7.00 -0.83
C LEU A 270 16.39 7.78 0.47
N ALA A 271 17.49 8.52 0.62
CA ALA A 271 17.74 9.36 1.79
C ALA A 271 16.75 10.52 1.91
N VAL A 272 16.34 11.13 0.77
CA VAL A 272 15.25 12.11 0.74
C VAL A 272 13.93 11.46 1.19
N ALA A 273 13.58 10.30 0.62
CA ALA A 273 12.33 9.61 0.93
C ALA A 273 12.21 9.22 2.42
N GLU A 274 13.34 8.89 3.05
CA GLU A 274 13.43 8.50 4.47
C GLU A 274 13.66 9.67 5.43
N ASN A 275 13.71 10.92 4.94
CA ASN A 275 13.99 12.13 5.74
C ASN A 275 15.32 12.04 6.52
N ILE A 276 16.35 11.43 5.93
CA ILE A 276 17.69 11.29 6.51
C ILE A 276 18.76 12.06 5.74
N MET A 277 18.37 12.98 4.86
CA MET A 277 19.27 13.83 4.09
C MET A 277 19.34 15.24 4.65
N MET A 278 20.56 15.75 4.86
CA MET A 278 20.78 17.20 5.06
C MET A 278 20.79 17.85 3.67
N LEU A 279 19.78 18.69 3.41
CA LEU A 279 19.72 19.54 2.22
C LEU A 279 20.62 20.78 2.38
#